data_AF-A0A4Q0S5L6-F1
#
_entry.id   AF-A0A4Q0S5L6-F1
#
_cell.length_a   1.000
_cell.length_b   1.000
_cell.length_c   1.000
_cell.angle_alpha   90.00
_cell.angle_beta   90.00
_cell.angle_gamma   90.00
#
_symmetry.space_group_name_H-M   'P 1'
#
loop_
_entity.id
_entity.type
_entity.pdbx_description
1 polymer ?
#
loop_
_entity_poly.entity_id
_entity_poly.type
_entity_poly.pdbx_seq_one_letter_code
_entity_poly.pdbx_strand_id
1 'polypeptide(L)'
;LLGSDDIYVFAYVRSLTVAITATALLLLIGYPIAYGMARLPKRWQAVAMVLVIVPFWTSFLIRIYAWINILQHDGLLNQILLALHLVSQPVVWLSTDTAMYIGIVYSYLPFM
;
A
#
# COMPACT_ATOMS: atom_id res chain seq x y z
N LEU A 1 25.80 -12.41 21.20
CA LEU A 1 26.18 -12.72 19.81
C LEU A 1 25.05 -12.54 18.78
N LEU A 2 23.87 -12.02 19.14
CA LEU A 2 22.92 -11.41 18.19
C LEU A 2 22.66 -9.92 18.48
N GLY A 3 22.79 -9.50 19.74
CA GLY A 3 22.61 -8.10 20.16
C GLY A 3 23.88 -7.22 20.16
N SER A 4 24.99 -7.72 19.62
CA SER A 4 26.28 -7.00 19.62
C SER A 4 26.71 -6.52 18.23
N ASP A 5 25.98 -6.90 17.18
CA ASP A 5 26.22 -6.47 15.81
C ASP A 5 25.22 -5.36 15.47
N ASP A 6 25.72 -4.16 15.23
CA ASP A 6 24.91 -2.97 14.95
C ASP A 6 23.99 -3.18 13.73
N ILE A 7 24.39 -4.04 12.78
CA ILE A 7 23.62 -4.38 11.58
C ILE A 7 22.31 -5.10 11.94
N TYR A 8 22.35 -6.09 12.84
CA TYR A 8 21.13 -6.83 13.23
C TYR A 8 20.20 -5.93 14.04
N VAL A 9 20.74 -5.17 15.00
CA VAL A 9 19.95 -4.22 15.80
C VAL A 9 19.28 -3.19 14.90
N PHE A 10 20.00 -2.62 13.94
CA PHE A 10 19.45 -1.68 12.97
C PHE A 10 18.34 -2.31 12.11
N ALA A 11 18.55 -3.52 11.59
CA ALA A 11 17.53 -4.22 10.79
C ALA A 11 16.26 -4.51 11.61
N TYR A 12 16.40 -4.88 12.89
CA TYR A 12 15.28 -5.08 13.80
C TYR A 12 14.50 -3.79 14.04
N VAL A 13 15.18 -2.70 14.37
CA VAL A 13 14.54 -1.38 14.59
C VAL A 13 13.86 -0.89 13.32
N ARG A 14 14.50 -1.07 12.14
CA ARG A 14 13.90 -0.72 10.86
C ARG A 14 12.63 -1.51 10.59
N SER A 15 12.65 -2.83 10.82
CA SER A 15 11.48 -3.69 10.63
C SER A 15 10.33 -3.30 11.56
N LEU A 16 10.63 -3.01 12.82
CA LEU A 16 9.63 -2.52 13.78
C LEU A 16 9.04 -1.18 13.36
N THR A 17 9.88 -0.25 12.90
CA THR A 17 9.44 1.06 12.39
C THR A 17 8.50 0.87 11.21
N VAL A 18 8.86 0.04 10.23
CA VAL A 18 8.04 -0.27 9.05
C VAL A 18 6.71 -0.92 9.45
N ALA A 19 6.70 -1.84 10.42
CA ALA A 19 5.48 -2.48 10.87
C ALA A 19 4.52 -1.48 11.55
N ILE A 20 5.04 -0.60 12.42
CA ILE A 20 4.24 0.41 13.11
C ILE A 20 3.67 1.43 12.13
N THR A 21 4.49 1.95 11.22
CA THR A 21 4.04 2.94 10.22
C THR A 21 3.04 2.33 9.25
N ALA A 22 3.28 1.10 8.75
CA ALA A 22 2.32 0.41 7.89
C ALA A 22 1.00 0.14 8.60
N THR A 23 1.02 -0.26 9.88
CA THR A 23 -0.19 -0.47 10.68
C THR A 23 -0.96 0.84 10.88
N ALA A 24 -0.26 1.94 11.16
CA ALA A 24 -0.88 3.25 11.29
C ALA A 24 -1.54 3.71 9.97
N LEU A 25 -0.86 3.52 8.83
CA LEU A 25 -1.41 3.82 7.51
C LEU A 25 -2.63 2.95 7.19
N LEU A 26 -2.57 1.66 7.51
CA LEU A 26 -3.69 0.74 7.35
C LEU A 26 -4.88 1.13 8.20
N LEU A 27 -4.67 1.54 9.46
CA LEU A 27 -5.75 2.02 10.32
C LEU A 27 -6.35 3.32 9.78
N LEU A 28 -5.52 4.26 9.33
CA LEU A 28 -5.97 5.54 8.78
C LEU A 28 -6.80 5.39 7.51
N ILE A 29 -6.54 4.36 6.69
CA ILE A 29 -7.24 4.13 5.42
C ILE A 29 -8.38 3.11 5.58
N GLY A 30 -8.11 1.99 6.23
CA GLY A 30 -9.04 0.89 6.44
C GLY A 30 -10.20 1.26 7.36
N TYR A 31 -9.96 2.00 8.44
CA TYR A 31 -11.04 2.38 9.36
C TYR A 31 -12.11 3.26 8.71
N PRO A 32 -11.80 4.33 7.95
CA PRO A 32 -12.80 5.07 7.20
C PRO A 32 -13.58 4.23 6.19
N ILE A 33 -12.91 3.29 5.51
CA ILE A 33 -13.55 2.38 4.55
C ILE A 33 -14.55 1.47 5.28
N ALA A 34 -14.11 0.79 6.35
CA ALA A 34 -14.96 -0.09 7.15
C ALA A 34 -16.13 0.67 7.78
N TYR A 35 -15.88 1.89 8.28
CA TYR A 35 -16.91 2.76 8.83
C TYR A 35 -17.94 3.20 7.78
N GLY A 36 -17.48 3.59 6.59
CA GLY A 36 -18.34 3.91 5.46
C GLY A 36 -19.20 2.72 5.04
N MET A 37 -18.58 1.53 4.99
CA MET A 37 -19.28 0.27 4.71
C MET A 37 -20.35 -0.04 5.76
N ALA A 38 -20.04 0.10 7.05
CA ALA A 38 -20.98 -0.16 8.13
C ALA A 38 -22.21 0.77 8.10
N ARG A 39 -22.07 1.98 7.54
CA ARG A 39 -23.15 2.97 7.39
C ARG A 39 -23.99 2.80 6.12
N LEU A 40 -23.60 1.94 5.20
CA LEU A 40 -24.38 1.68 3.99
C LEU A 40 -25.69 0.92 4.31
N PRO A 41 -26.75 1.08 3.50
CA PRO A 41 -27.93 0.22 3.57
C PRO A 41 -27.54 -1.25 3.41
N LYS A 42 -28.18 -2.18 4.16
CA LYS A 42 -27.83 -3.62 4.18
C LYS A 42 -27.57 -4.25 2.81
N ARG A 43 -28.35 -3.87 1.79
CA ARG A 43 -28.19 -4.33 0.39
C ARG A 43 -26.83 -3.96 -0.25
N TRP A 44 -26.27 -2.82 0.13
CA TRP A 44 -25.02 -2.29 -0.42
C TRP A 44 -23.78 -2.70 0.40
N GLN A 45 -23.96 -3.11 1.65
CA GLN A 45 -22.87 -3.60 2.50
C GLN A 45 -22.17 -4.82 1.87
N ALA A 46 -22.96 -5.78 1.39
CA ALA A 46 -22.44 -6.96 0.71
C ALA A 46 -21.67 -6.60 -0.57
N VAL A 47 -22.19 -5.66 -1.37
CA VAL A 47 -21.53 -5.20 -2.59
C VAL A 47 -20.19 -4.52 -2.28
N ALA A 48 -20.16 -3.61 -1.30
CA ALA A 48 -18.94 -2.93 -0.90
C ALA A 48 -17.87 -3.90 -0.37
N MET A 49 -18.29 -4.90 0.42
CA MET A 49 -17.40 -5.95 0.91
C MET A 49 -16.81 -6.78 -0.23
N VAL A 50 -17.64 -7.17 -1.20
CA VAL A 50 -17.16 -7.87 -2.40
C VAL A 50 -16.18 -7.00 -3.20
N LEU A 51 -16.43 -5.70 -3.38
CA LEU A 51 -15.51 -4.80 -4.09
C LEU A 51 -14.13 -4.70 -3.43
N VAL A 52 -14.04 -4.82 -2.10
CA VAL A 52 -12.76 -4.83 -1.38
C VAL A 52 -12.05 -6.19 -1.49
N ILE A 53 -12.81 -7.30 -1.45
CA ILE A 53 -12.26 -8.66 -1.44
C ILE A 53 -11.90 -9.16 -2.86
N VAL A 54 -12.66 -8.79 -3.89
CA VAL A 54 -12.42 -9.23 -5.27
C VAL A 54 -10.99 -8.94 -5.76
N PRO A 55 -10.42 -7.73 -5.61
CA PRO A 55 -9.03 -7.49 -6.03
C PRO A 55 -8.04 -8.31 -5.20
N PHE A 56 -8.42 -8.73 -3.99
CA PHE A 56 -7.58 -9.53 -3.12
C PHE A 56 -7.37 -10.97 -3.62
N TRP A 57 -8.34 -11.56 -4.31
CA TRP A 57 -8.24 -12.93 -4.83
C TRP A 57 -7.27 -13.11 -6.00
N THR A 58 -6.78 -12.01 -6.59
CA THR A 58 -5.76 -12.08 -7.63
C THR A 58 -4.41 -12.48 -7.04
N SER A 59 -3.60 -13.23 -7.82
CA SER A 59 -2.28 -13.69 -7.38
C SER A 59 -1.43 -12.52 -6.91
N PHE A 60 -0.78 -12.68 -5.75
CA PHE A 60 0.08 -11.68 -5.16
C PHE A 60 1.18 -11.19 -6.13
N LEU A 61 1.75 -12.09 -6.92
CA LEU A 61 2.76 -11.73 -7.92
C LEU A 61 2.20 -10.83 -9.03
N ILE A 62 0.98 -11.12 -9.51
CA ILE A 62 0.33 -10.30 -10.54
C ILE A 62 0.09 -8.89 -10.00
N ARG A 63 -0.36 -8.77 -8.75
CA ARG A 63 -0.56 -7.47 -8.10
C ARG A 63 0.75 -6.69 -7.95
N ILE A 64 1.85 -7.35 -7.59
CA ILE A 64 3.18 -6.73 -7.55
C ILE A 64 3.57 -6.22 -8.94
N TYR A 65 3.44 -7.04 -9.99
CA TYR A 65 3.79 -6.61 -11.34
C TYR A 65 2.93 -5.44 -11.84
N ALA A 66 1.65 -5.41 -11.47
CA ALA A 66 0.79 -4.26 -11.75
C ALA A 66 1.31 -3.00 -11.06
N TRP A 67 1.65 -3.07 -9.77
CA TRP A 67 2.24 -1.94 -9.05
C TRP A 67 3.60 -1.52 -9.59
N ILE A 68 4.45 -2.47 -9.99
CA ILE A 68 5.72 -2.17 -10.66
C ILE A 68 5.46 -1.35 -11.93
N ASN A 69 4.51 -1.76 -12.77
CA ASN A 69 4.16 -1.02 -13.99
C ASN A 69 3.56 0.37 -13.72
N ILE A 70 2.86 0.55 -12.60
CA ILE A 70 2.28 1.85 -12.20
C ILE A 70 3.37 2.80 -11.67
N LEU A 71 4.32 2.27 -10.87
CA LEU A 71 5.33 3.03 -10.13
C LEU A 71 6.68 3.15 -10.84
N GLN A 72 6.89 2.44 -11.95
CA GLN A 72 8.07 2.61 -12.79
C GLN A 72 8.17 4.04 -13.34
N HIS A 73 9.35 4.40 -13.83
CA HIS A 73 9.66 5.77 -14.27
C HIS A 73 8.64 6.31 -15.30
N ASP A 74 8.33 5.52 -16.34
CA ASP A 74 7.34 5.88 -17.36
C ASP A 74 5.93 5.34 -17.07
N GLY A 75 5.68 4.96 -15.81
CA GLY A 75 4.45 4.33 -15.37
C GLY A 75 3.26 5.30 -15.28
N LEU A 76 2.07 4.72 -15.09
CA LEU A 76 0.81 5.46 -15.04
C LEU A 76 0.82 6.59 -13.99
N LEU A 77 1.45 6.38 -12.82
CA LEU A 77 1.50 7.39 -11.77
C LEU A 77 2.22 8.66 -12.23
N ASN A 78 3.42 8.52 -12.83
CA ASN A 78 4.17 9.67 -13.32
C ASN A 78 3.46 10.34 -14.50
N GLN A 79 2.84 9.58 -15.40
CA GLN A 79 2.06 10.15 -16.50
C GLN A 79 0.91 11.04 -15.99
N ILE A 80 0.17 10.58 -14.97
CA ILE A 80 -0.92 11.36 -14.37
C ILE A 80 -0.36 12.61 -13.66
N LEU A 81 0.71 12.47 -12.88
CA LEU A 81 1.30 13.61 -12.15
C LEU A 81 1.84 14.69 -13.10
N LEU A 82 2.45 14.29 -14.22
CA LEU A 82 2.90 15.19 -15.27
C LEU A 82 1.73 15.84 -16.01
N ALA A 83 0.69 15.07 -16.35
CA ALA A 83 -0.52 15.60 -17.00
C ALA A 83 -1.23 16.66 -16.13
N LEU A 84 -1.26 16.44 -14.82
CA LEU A 84 -1.80 17.39 -13.83
C LEU A 84 -0.84 18.55 -13.52
N HIS A 85 0.35 18.60 -14.13
CA HIS A 85 1.39 19.60 -13.89
C HIS A 85 1.80 19.70 -12.40
N LEU A 86 1.68 18.61 -11.64
CA LEU A 86 2.08 18.54 -10.23
C LEU A 86 3.59 18.36 -10.05
N VAL A 87 4.26 17.85 -11.09
CA VAL A 87 5.72 17.69 -11.16
C VAL A 87 6.21 18.10 -12.54
N SER A 88 7.45 18.59 -12.62
CA SER A 88 8.11 18.96 -13.88
C SER A 88 8.83 17.79 -14.56
N GLN A 89 9.15 16.73 -13.80
CA GLN A 89 9.89 15.56 -14.27
C GLN A 89 9.43 14.29 -13.56
N PRO A 90 9.54 13.10 -14.19
CA PRO A 90 9.11 11.85 -13.58
C PRO A 90 9.89 11.54 -12.29
N VAL A 91 9.17 11.13 -11.25
CA VAL A 91 9.76 10.81 -9.93
C VAL A 91 10.11 9.32 -9.87
N VAL A 92 11.21 8.98 -9.20
CA VAL A 92 11.62 7.59 -8.97
C VAL A 92 10.89 7.03 -7.76
N TRP A 93 9.85 6.22 -7.97
CA TRP A 93 9.05 5.61 -6.89
C TRP A 93 9.52 4.20 -6.55
N LEU A 94 9.76 3.37 -7.56
CA LEU A 94 9.95 1.92 -7.41
C LEU A 94 11.05 1.50 -6.42
N SER A 95 12.14 2.26 -6.37
CA SER A 95 13.30 1.98 -5.52
C SER A 95 13.28 2.70 -4.17
N THR A 96 12.11 3.17 -3.74
CA THR A 96 11.94 3.94 -2.49
C THR A 96 11.08 3.20 -1.47
N ASP A 97 11.19 3.61 -0.20
CA ASP A 97 10.33 3.10 0.87
C ASP A 97 8.84 3.36 0.60
N THR A 98 8.50 4.39 -0.20
CA THR A 98 7.11 4.67 -0.61
C THR A 98 6.51 3.50 -1.40
N ALA A 99 7.24 2.93 -2.35
CA ALA A 99 6.76 1.78 -3.11
C ALA A 99 6.54 0.54 -2.21
N MET A 100 7.44 0.33 -1.24
CA MET A 100 7.30 -0.71 -0.23
C MET A 100 6.02 -0.50 0.60
N TYR A 101 5.79 0.70 1.13
CA TYR A 101 4.59 1.00 1.93
C TYR A 101 3.30 0.86 1.12
N ILE A 102 3.27 1.31 -0.14
CA ILE A 102 2.12 1.11 -1.03
C ILE A 102 1.81 -0.39 -1.18
N GLY A 103 2.83 -1.21 -1.43
CA GLY A 103 2.68 -2.65 -1.56
C GLY A 103 2.14 -3.30 -0.28
N ILE A 104 2.67 -2.95 0.89
CA ILE A 104 2.21 -3.46 2.18
C ILE A 104 0.77 -3.05 2.45
N VAL A 105 0.46 -1.75 2.38
CA VAL A 105 -0.89 -1.23 2.66
C VAL A 105 -1.91 -1.88 1.73
N TYR A 106 -1.66 -1.91 0.42
CA TYR A 106 -2.59 -2.52 -0.54
C TYR A 106 -2.80 -4.02 -0.28
N SER A 107 -1.75 -4.75 0.09
CA SER A 107 -1.83 -6.20 0.31
C SER A 107 -2.59 -6.58 1.57
N TYR A 108 -2.49 -5.75 2.61
CA TYR A 108 -3.11 -6.02 3.92
C TYR A 108 -4.41 -5.26 4.17
N LEU A 109 -4.75 -4.27 3.35
CA LEU A 109 -5.99 -3.48 3.49
C LEU A 109 -7.26 -4.34 3.65
N PRO A 110 -7.46 -5.44 2.89
CA PRO A 110 -8.68 -6.24 3.00
C PRO A 110 -8.81 -7.03 4.32
N PHE A 111 -7.72 -7.13 5.09
CA PHE A 111 -7.67 -7.88 6.36
C PHE A 111 -7.79 -7.00 7.60
N MET A 112 -7.68 -5.68 7.45
CA MET A 112 -7.87 -4.69 8.51
C MET A 112 -9.35 -4.35 8.66
#